data_AF-A0A290ZN82-F1
#
_entry.id   AF-A0A290ZN82-F1
#
_cell.length_a   1.000
_cell.length_b   1.000
_cell.length_c   1.000
_cell.angle_alpha   90.00
_cell.angle_beta   90.00
_cell.angle_gamma   90.00
#
_symmetry.space_group_name_H-M   'P 1'
#
loop_
_entity.id
_entity.type
_entity.pdbx_description
1 polymer ?
#
loop_
_entity_poly.entity_id
_entity_poly.type
_entity_poly.pdbx_seq_one_letter_code
_entity_poly.pdbx_strand_id
1 'polypeptide(L)'
;MNDDATLYTEFLASGVDADEVPELAALNAARPLLDAFITLFRGTEAEVLMRLLVLREIGREAEAPRWSPEALRARFAYLDAVKLETVLKRLRDNALLSIGEDGQYHLSDIGRNAVAAIAMLLRFGEEEDAELGFLTAQLAGLQAVGGVTAESLGHLLSKLNDLTWHFEEAIASGSEFRILDARRRLSANGRWLARGTDILDKLLADPEVDFDIARVAQRIGLAQSRLARADAAFQRALNKIEAQRVTLGGSGISSSDVAAWLRKLDAAAIGTLAADALAMVPDLPLLAGGHELLDRAETALGDARLRAEADAALPPPDTAPADAVLQTEDLALLQHFTHRLQALPAARPLHDVVAGGGFAHASYRLSLLALLADGESASPVDGPIGAFMRLPLDVRFGDGLVPVGEDEIAAINAGEVAPRPPFPA
;
A
#
# COMPACT_ATOMS: atom_id res chain seq x y z
N MET A 1 26.35 36.65 14.86
CA MET A 1 26.08 36.31 13.44
C MET A 1 27.36 35.82 12.74
N ASN A 2 28.18 34.99 13.40
CA ASN A 2 29.40 34.45 12.78
C ASN A 2 29.93 33.16 13.44
N ASP A 3 29.18 32.56 14.38
CA ASP A 3 29.58 31.35 15.13
C ASP A 3 28.84 30.10 14.62
N ASP A 4 27.69 30.26 13.94
CA ASP A 4 26.94 29.15 13.35
C ASP A 4 27.54 28.67 12.02
N ALA A 5 28.16 29.56 11.24
CA ALA A 5 28.75 29.22 9.94
C ALA A 5 29.93 28.23 10.05
N THR A 6 30.70 28.29 11.15
CA THR A 6 31.83 27.39 11.43
C THR A 6 31.38 26.02 11.90
N LEU A 7 30.19 25.90 12.50
CA LEU A 7 29.65 24.65 13.03
C LEU A 7 29.36 23.62 11.92
N TYR A 8 28.95 24.10 10.75
CA TYR A 8 28.50 23.26 9.63
C TYR A 8 29.56 23.06 8.54
N THR A 9 30.70 23.76 8.62
CA THR A 9 31.72 23.79 7.55
C THR A 9 32.27 22.40 7.21
N GLU A 10 32.37 21.50 8.19
CA GLU A 10 32.86 20.12 7.98
C GLU A 10 31.79 19.17 7.42
N PHE A 11 30.51 19.57 7.48
CA PHE A 11 29.38 18.74 7.05
C PHE A 11 28.82 19.15 5.68
N LEU A 12 28.89 20.43 5.34
CA LEU A 12 28.36 20.96 4.08
C LEU A 12 29.34 20.76 2.93
N ALA A 13 28.79 20.54 1.73
CA ALA A 13 29.60 20.47 0.51
C ALA A 13 30.30 21.82 0.26
N SER A 14 31.49 21.76 -0.36
CA SER A 14 32.26 22.97 -0.68
C SER A 14 31.42 23.97 -1.48
N GLY A 15 31.32 25.21 -1.00
CA GLY A 15 30.57 26.29 -1.65
C GLY A 15 29.09 26.38 -1.25
N VAL A 16 28.61 25.53 -0.34
CA VAL A 16 27.27 25.66 0.26
C VAL A 16 27.38 26.45 1.56
N ASP A 17 26.67 27.59 1.65
CA ASP A 17 26.53 28.35 2.89
C ASP A 17 25.43 27.76 3.76
N ALA A 18 25.66 27.68 5.07
CA ALA A 18 24.67 27.18 6.02
C ALA A 18 23.41 28.06 6.08
N ASP A 19 23.57 29.37 5.86
CA ASP A 19 22.45 30.32 5.83
C ASP A 19 21.58 30.16 4.57
N GLU A 20 22.11 29.50 3.53
CA GLU A 20 21.40 29.21 2.28
C GLU A 20 20.66 27.87 2.30
N VAL A 21 20.69 27.11 3.40
CA VAL A 21 19.98 25.83 3.56
C VAL A 21 18.69 26.04 4.38
N PRO A 22 17.51 26.14 3.75
CA PRO A 22 16.25 26.42 4.44
C PRO A 22 15.92 25.38 5.52
N GLU A 23 16.32 24.12 5.32
CA GLU A 23 16.11 23.01 6.26
C GLU A 23 16.85 23.22 7.59
N LEU A 24 17.96 23.96 7.59
CA LEU A 24 18.70 24.29 8.81
C LEU A 24 18.03 25.41 9.62
N ALA A 25 17.19 26.25 9.00
CA ALA A 25 16.59 27.40 9.68
C ALA A 25 15.72 26.97 10.88
N ALA A 26 14.88 25.96 10.70
CA ALA A 26 14.04 25.42 11.77
C ALA A 26 14.87 24.81 12.92
N LEU A 27 15.96 24.09 12.58
CA LEU A 27 16.86 23.48 13.55
C LEU A 27 17.68 24.52 14.32
N ASN A 28 18.13 25.57 13.64
CA ASN A 28 18.81 26.72 14.24
C ASN A 28 17.87 27.45 15.22
N ALA A 29 16.61 27.66 14.83
CA ALA A 29 15.59 28.24 15.72
C ALA A 29 15.30 27.35 16.94
N ALA A 30 15.40 26.02 16.79
CA ALA A 30 15.18 25.05 17.85
C ALA A 30 16.43 24.76 18.72
N ARG A 31 17.57 25.46 18.50
CA ARG A 31 18.85 25.20 19.20
C ARG A 31 18.73 25.07 20.72
N PRO A 32 18.01 25.96 21.45
CA PRO A 32 17.91 25.83 22.91
C PRO A 32 17.23 24.52 23.37
N LEU A 33 16.26 24.03 22.58
CA LEU A 33 15.60 22.76 22.85
C LEU A 33 16.52 21.58 22.52
N LEU A 34 17.27 21.67 21.42
CA LEU A 34 18.26 20.65 21.04
C LEU A 34 19.37 20.52 22.09
N ASP A 35 19.86 21.63 22.63
CA ASP A 35 20.87 21.65 23.71
C ASP A 35 20.34 21.01 25.00
N ALA A 36 19.06 21.23 25.30
CA ALA A 36 18.39 20.57 26.42
C ALA A 36 18.31 19.05 26.21
N PHE A 37 17.99 18.58 25.00
CA PHE A 37 18.01 17.14 24.68
C PHE A 37 19.41 16.54 24.67
N ILE A 38 20.41 17.24 24.13
CA ILE A 38 21.83 16.86 24.23
C ILE A 38 22.21 16.72 25.70
N THR A 39 21.79 17.66 26.55
CA THR A 39 22.02 17.58 27.99
C THR A 39 21.32 16.40 28.63
N LEU A 40 20.13 16.00 28.19
CA LEU A 40 19.44 14.85 28.76
C LEU A 40 20.06 13.51 28.36
N PHE A 41 20.54 13.41 27.12
CA PHE A 41 20.96 12.14 26.52
C PHE A 41 22.48 11.91 26.46
N ARG A 42 23.31 12.89 26.87
CA ARG A 42 24.78 12.74 26.88
C ARG A 42 25.29 11.92 28.06
N GLY A 43 26.18 10.96 27.85
CA GLY A 43 26.86 10.20 28.92
C GLY A 43 26.45 8.72 28.96
N THR A 44 26.65 8.07 30.10
CA THR A 44 26.27 6.66 30.27
C THR A 44 24.75 6.50 30.37
N GLU A 45 24.23 5.31 30.02
CA GLU A 45 22.80 4.99 30.13
C GLU A 45 22.26 5.27 31.55
N ALA A 46 22.99 4.87 32.59
CA ALA A 46 22.59 5.12 33.97
C ALA A 46 22.46 6.63 34.26
N GLU A 47 23.40 7.46 33.80
CA GLU A 47 23.31 8.92 33.98
C GLU A 47 22.13 9.53 33.22
N VAL A 48 21.83 9.02 32.02
CA VAL A 48 20.66 9.43 31.23
C VAL A 48 19.38 9.09 31.98
N LEU A 49 19.23 7.84 32.42
CA LEU A 49 18.05 7.39 33.17
C LEU A 49 17.86 8.20 34.47
N MET A 50 18.93 8.51 35.20
CA MET A 50 18.82 9.32 36.42
C MET A 50 18.35 10.76 36.14
N ARG A 51 18.86 11.41 35.09
CA ARG A 51 18.38 12.76 34.70
C ARG A 51 16.92 12.73 34.27
N LEU A 52 16.53 11.76 33.45
CA LEU A 52 15.17 11.60 32.99
C LEU A 52 14.22 11.32 34.17
N LEU A 53 14.62 10.45 35.10
CA LEU A 53 13.87 10.15 36.31
C LEU A 53 13.65 11.40 37.16
N VAL A 54 14.71 12.13 37.50
CA VAL A 54 14.63 13.33 38.34
C VAL A 54 13.79 14.41 37.66
N LEU A 55 14.07 14.71 36.39
CA LEU A 55 13.35 15.75 35.65
C LEU A 55 11.86 15.42 35.52
N ARG A 56 11.53 14.17 35.18
CA ARG A 56 10.14 13.72 35.01
C ARG A 56 9.40 13.73 36.34
N GLU A 57 10.01 13.26 37.43
CA GLU A 57 9.35 13.23 38.74
C GLU A 57 9.08 14.64 39.27
N ILE A 58 10.01 15.60 39.09
CA ILE A 58 9.76 17.02 39.37
C ILE A 58 8.59 17.55 38.52
N GLY A 59 8.54 17.17 37.24
CA GLY A 59 7.49 17.61 36.31
C GLY A 59 6.12 16.98 36.49
N ARG A 60 5.99 15.92 37.30
CA ARG A 60 4.69 15.29 37.62
C ARG A 60 3.88 16.07 38.65
N GLU A 61 4.53 16.90 39.45
CA GLU A 61 3.87 17.67 40.51
C GLU A 61 3.16 18.88 39.92
N ALA A 62 1.83 18.77 39.75
CA ALA A 62 1.01 19.77 39.10
C ALA A 62 0.46 20.83 40.07
N GLU A 63 0.19 20.45 41.32
CA GLU A 63 -0.45 21.34 42.31
C GLU A 63 0.57 22.23 43.02
N ALA A 64 1.78 21.70 43.28
CA ALA A 64 2.88 22.43 43.91
C ALA A 64 4.16 22.36 43.05
N PRO A 65 4.22 23.05 41.90
CA PRO A 65 5.31 22.92 40.93
C PRO A 65 6.64 23.56 41.37
N ARG A 66 6.75 23.98 42.64
CA ARG A 66 7.95 24.54 43.25
C ARG A 66 8.44 23.63 44.37
N TRP A 67 9.75 23.39 44.38
CA TRP A 67 10.37 22.41 45.25
C TRP A 67 11.47 23.04 46.10
N SER A 68 11.39 22.89 47.42
CA SER A 68 12.53 23.20 48.29
C SER A 68 13.65 22.16 48.13
N PRO A 69 14.91 22.52 48.41
CA PRO A 69 16.02 21.57 48.40
C PRO A 69 15.76 20.35 49.29
N GLU A 70 15.16 20.55 50.47
CA GLU A 70 14.82 19.49 51.41
C GLU A 70 13.73 18.56 50.85
N ALA A 71 12.72 19.12 50.17
CA ALA A 71 11.65 18.34 49.55
C ALA A 71 12.19 17.45 48.41
N LEU A 72 13.14 17.96 47.62
CA LEU A 72 13.80 17.16 46.58
C LEU A 72 14.62 16.02 47.20
N ARG A 73 15.43 16.29 48.23
CA ARG A 73 16.20 15.24 48.91
C ARG A 73 15.30 14.17 49.54
N ALA A 74 14.17 14.58 50.12
CA ALA A 74 13.18 13.65 50.66
C ALA A 74 12.52 12.80 49.57
N ARG A 75 12.12 13.42 48.44
CA ARG A 75 11.51 12.72 47.30
C ARG A 75 12.46 11.70 46.67
N PHE A 76 13.74 12.03 46.56
CA PHE A 76 14.76 11.20 45.95
C PHE A 76 15.68 10.51 46.97
N ALA A 77 15.17 10.19 48.17
CA ALA A 77 15.98 9.62 49.25
C ALA A 77 16.63 8.26 48.91
N TYR A 78 16.16 7.59 47.86
CA TYR A 78 16.74 6.36 47.32
C TYR A 78 17.96 6.58 46.41
N LEU A 79 18.29 7.83 46.07
CA LEU A 79 19.49 8.20 45.30
C LEU A 79 20.61 8.66 46.24
N ASP A 80 21.85 8.41 45.82
CA ASP A 80 23.02 9.00 46.48
C ASP A 80 22.95 10.54 46.42
N ALA A 81 23.15 11.19 47.57
CA ALA A 81 22.97 12.63 47.71
C ALA A 81 23.91 13.44 46.80
N VAL A 82 25.16 13.01 46.64
CA VAL A 82 26.14 13.72 45.78
C VAL A 82 25.76 13.58 44.31
N LYS A 83 25.32 12.38 43.91
CA LYS A 83 24.84 12.14 42.54
C LYS A 83 23.56 12.91 42.23
N LEU A 84 22.62 13.00 43.18
CA LEU A 84 21.41 13.81 43.04
C LEU A 84 21.75 15.29 42.83
N GLU A 85 22.61 15.86 43.67
CA GLU A 85 23.04 17.26 43.53
C GLU A 85 23.77 17.49 42.19
N THR A 86 24.54 16.50 41.71
CA THR A 86 25.17 16.54 40.39
C THR A 86 24.14 16.56 39.26
N VAL A 87 23.08 15.76 39.36
CA VAL A 87 21.98 15.74 38.38
C VAL A 87 21.23 17.08 38.40
N LEU A 88 20.82 17.56 39.59
CA LEU A 88 20.13 18.84 39.74
C LEU A 88 20.96 20.01 39.20
N LYS A 89 22.26 20.02 39.50
CA LYS A 89 23.21 21.01 38.95
C LYS A 89 23.25 20.93 37.43
N ARG A 90 23.42 19.75 36.84
CA ARG A 90 23.46 19.59 35.37
C ARG A 90 22.16 20.05 34.70
N LEU A 91 21.01 19.71 35.27
CA LEU A 91 19.71 20.15 34.74
C LEU A 91 19.57 21.68 34.81
N ARG A 92 20.00 22.29 35.91
CA ARG A 92 19.95 23.76 36.07
C ARG A 92 20.92 24.48 35.13
N ASP A 93 22.17 24.04 35.08
CA ASP A 93 23.23 24.69 34.31
C ASP A 93 22.94 24.66 32.79
N ASN A 94 21.99 23.82 32.34
CA ASN A 94 21.54 23.72 30.95
C ASN A 94 20.05 24.05 30.78
N ALA A 95 19.54 24.97 31.61
CA ALA A 95 18.21 25.58 31.46
C ALA A 95 17.02 24.60 31.45
N LEU A 96 17.14 23.40 32.03
CA LEU A 96 16.01 22.47 32.26
C LEU A 96 15.32 22.73 33.62
N LEU A 97 16.09 23.23 34.59
CA LEU A 97 15.60 23.67 35.90
C LEU A 97 16.02 25.11 36.17
N SER A 98 15.21 25.82 36.95
CA SER A 98 15.49 27.18 37.42
C SER A 98 15.27 27.24 38.93
N ILE A 99 15.97 28.16 39.59
CA ILE A 99 15.77 28.49 41.01
C ILE A 99 15.10 29.86 41.07
N GLY A 100 13.93 29.94 41.71
CA GLY A 100 13.23 31.19 41.93
C GLY A 100 13.90 32.06 42.99
N GLU A 101 13.44 33.31 43.13
CA GLU A 101 13.91 34.22 44.19
C GLU A 101 13.65 33.69 45.60
N ASP A 102 12.66 32.82 45.75
CA ASP A 102 12.31 32.07 46.96
C ASP A 102 13.26 30.90 47.25
N GLY A 103 14.29 30.69 46.43
CA GLY A 103 15.24 29.58 46.55
C GLY A 103 14.65 28.23 46.15
N GLN A 104 13.45 28.20 45.56
CA GLN A 104 12.77 26.96 45.17
C GLN A 104 13.07 26.58 43.73
N TYR A 105 13.27 25.28 43.50
CA TYR A 105 13.45 24.69 42.19
C TYR A 105 12.11 24.59 41.45
N HIS A 106 12.12 24.87 40.15
CA HIS A 106 11.00 24.63 39.26
C HIS A 106 11.51 24.28 37.86
N LEU A 107 10.65 23.65 37.05
CA LEU A 107 10.91 23.47 35.62
C LEU A 107 10.92 24.84 34.93
N SER A 108 11.95 25.09 34.13
CA SER A 108 11.93 26.16 33.13
C SER A 108 10.93 25.85 32.01
N ASP A 109 10.67 26.80 31.11
CA ASP A 109 9.82 26.57 29.93
C ASP A 109 10.40 25.48 29.02
N ILE A 110 11.72 25.51 28.78
CA ILE A 110 12.42 24.48 28.00
C ILE A 110 12.36 23.12 28.70
N GLY A 111 12.54 23.10 30.03
CA GLY A 111 12.41 21.88 30.83
C GLY A 111 11.01 21.27 30.77
N ARG A 112 9.98 22.12 30.83
CA ARG A 112 8.58 21.69 30.68
C ARG A 112 8.30 21.11 29.29
N ASN A 113 8.81 21.76 28.24
CA ASN A 113 8.71 21.25 26.87
C ASN A 113 9.42 19.90 26.70
N ALA A 114 10.62 19.75 27.28
CA ALA A 114 11.37 18.49 27.24
C ALA A 114 10.62 17.36 27.97
N VAL A 115 10.07 17.62 29.16
CA VAL A 115 9.24 16.64 29.89
C VAL A 115 8.00 16.25 29.10
N ALA A 116 7.30 17.21 28.49
CA ALA A 116 6.13 16.94 27.68
C ALA A 116 6.45 16.07 26.46
N ALA A 117 7.56 16.37 25.77
CA ALA A 117 8.03 15.58 24.64
C ALA A 117 8.41 14.14 25.05
N ILE A 118 9.15 13.97 26.15
CA ILE A 118 9.50 12.63 26.66
C ILE A 118 8.26 11.86 27.09
N ALA A 119 7.33 12.50 27.79
CA ALA A 119 6.07 11.87 28.19
C ALA A 119 5.26 11.41 26.98
N MET A 120 5.28 12.19 25.90
CA MET A 120 4.68 11.77 24.63
C MET A 120 5.40 10.54 24.05
N LEU A 121 6.73 10.56 23.97
CA LEU A 121 7.53 9.46 23.43
C LEU A 121 7.30 8.14 24.17
N LEU A 122 7.22 8.19 25.51
CA LEU A 122 6.99 7.02 26.35
C LEU A 122 5.61 6.38 26.15
N ARG A 123 4.58 7.13 25.74
CA ARG A 123 3.26 6.55 25.46
C ARG A 123 3.22 5.72 24.19
N PHE A 124 4.07 5.98 23.18
CA PHE A 124 4.06 5.21 21.93
C PHE A 124 4.59 3.79 22.10
N GLY A 125 5.40 3.54 23.14
CA GLY A 125 5.94 2.20 23.40
C GLY A 125 4.91 1.20 23.92
N GLU A 126 3.72 1.65 24.36
CA GLU A 126 2.73 0.81 25.03
C GLU A 126 1.66 0.24 24.07
N GLU A 127 1.40 0.88 22.92
CA GLU A 127 0.36 0.47 21.96
C GLU A 127 0.81 0.70 20.50
N GLU A 128 1.13 -0.38 19.74
CA GLU A 128 1.48 -0.31 18.30
C GLU A 128 0.40 0.40 17.44
N ASP A 129 -0.86 0.34 17.86
CA ASP A 129 -2.01 0.92 17.16
C ASP A 129 -2.35 2.36 17.60
N ALA A 130 -1.61 2.96 18.54
CA ALA A 130 -1.90 4.30 19.05
C ALA A 130 -1.32 5.43 18.20
N GLU A 131 -0.33 5.14 17.34
CA GLU A 131 0.42 6.15 16.59
C GLU A 131 -0.45 6.95 15.62
N LEU A 132 -1.34 6.29 14.87
CA LEU A 132 -2.23 7.00 13.94
C LEU A 132 -3.16 7.95 14.70
N GLY A 133 -3.70 7.49 15.83
CA GLY A 133 -4.57 8.33 16.67
C GLY A 133 -3.86 9.54 17.23
N PHE A 134 -2.59 9.40 17.59
CA PHE A 134 -1.75 10.50 17.98
C PHE A 134 -1.53 11.51 16.84
N LEU A 135 -1.13 11.05 15.65
CA LEU A 135 -0.87 11.93 14.50
C LEU A 135 -2.15 12.71 14.12
N THR A 136 -3.30 12.04 14.12
CA THR A 136 -4.60 12.69 13.88
C THR A 136 -4.96 13.70 14.98
N ALA A 137 -4.69 13.39 16.26
CA ALA A 137 -4.94 14.33 17.36
C ALA A 137 -4.01 15.54 17.31
N GLN A 138 -2.74 15.35 16.95
CA GLN A 138 -1.78 16.43 16.73
C GLN A 138 -2.24 17.34 15.60
N LEU A 139 -2.63 16.78 14.45
CA LEU A 139 -3.17 17.54 13.33
C LEU A 139 -4.44 18.31 13.69
N ALA A 140 -5.34 17.73 14.49
CA ALA A 140 -6.52 18.44 14.97
C ALA A 140 -6.16 19.65 15.84
N GLY A 141 -5.15 19.50 16.71
CA GLY A 141 -4.63 20.59 17.54
C GLY A 141 -3.98 21.69 16.69
N LEU A 142 -3.14 21.32 15.73
CA LEU A 142 -2.50 22.25 14.80
C LEU A 142 -3.52 22.99 13.93
N GLN A 143 -4.55 22.29 13.44
CA GLN A 143 -5.64 22.91 12.67
C GLN A 143 -6.38 23.97 13.49
N ALA A 144 -6.67 23.70 14.77
CA ALA A 144 -7.39 24.64 15.62
C ALA A 144 -6.65 25.96 15.87
N VAL A 145 -5.32 25.97 15.73
CA VAL A 145 -4.46 27.15 15.92
C VAL A 145 -3.87 27.68 14.61
N GLY A 146 -4.27 27.13 13.46
CA GLY A 146 -3.72 27.52 12.15
C GLY A 146 -2.25 27.13 11.93
N GLY A 147 -1.75 26.13 12.64
CA GLY A 147 -0.35 25.70 12.64
C GLY A 147 -0.07 24.43 11.83
N VAL A 148 -0.96 24.00 10.94
CA VAL A 148 -0.72 22.80 10.11
C VAL A 148 0.40 23.10 9.13
N THR A 149 1.40 22.21 9.08
CA THR A 149 2.53 22.30 8.14
C THR A 149 2.52 21.10 7.18
N ALA A 150 3.17 21.25 6.02
CA ALA A 150 3.35 20.14 5.08
C ALA A 150 4.09 18.95 5.74
N GLU A 151 5.02 19.20 6.64
CA GLU A 151 5.72 18.19 7.43
C GLU A 151 4.76 17.40 8.34
N SER A 152 3.90 18.08 9.09
CA SER A 152 2.93 17.43 9.99
C SER A 152 1.95 16.53 9.23
N LEU A 153 1.53 16.94 8.03
CA LEU A 153 0.73 16.11 7.12
C LEU A 153 1.57 14.96 6.53
N GLY A 154 2.85 15.21 6.24
CA GLY A 154 3.80 14.21 5.75
C GLY A 154 3.95 13.02 6.69
N HIS A 155 3.96 13.25 8.01
CA HIS A 155 3.99 12.16 9.00
C HIS A 155 2.74 11.28 8.93
N LEU A 156 1.54 11.88 8.83
CA LEU A 156 0.32 11.11 8.63
C LEU A 156 0.36 10.31 7.32
N LEU A 157 0.80 10.94 6.23
CA LEU A 157 0.94 10.26 4.94
C LEU A 157 1.88 9.05 5.01
N SER A 158 3.03 9.18 5.68
CA SER A 158 3.97 8.07 5.89
C SER A 158 3.29 6.92 6.60
N LYS A 159 2.63 7.19 7.73
CA LYS A 159 1.97 6.15 8.52
C LYS A 159 0.87 5.42 7.74
N LEU A 160 0.11 6.13 6.90
CA LEU A 160 -0.93 5.52 6.06
C LEU A 160 -0.33 4.61 4.96
N ASN A 161 0.80 5.00 4.38
CA ASN A 161 1.51 4.16 3.42
C ASN A 161 2.10 2.92 4.10
N ASP A 162 2.67 3.06 5.28
CA ASP A 162 3.21 1.94 6.06
C ASP A 162 2.11 0.94 6.43
N LEU A 163 0.94 1.43 6.88
CA LEU A 163 -0.23 0.57 7.12
C LEU A 163 -0.67 -0.16 5.85
N THR A 164 -0.73 0.53 4.71
CA THR A 164 -1.08 -0.08 3.42
C THR A 164 -0.09 -1.19 3.07
N TRP A 165 1.21 -0.93 3.21
CA TRP A 165 2.27 -1.90 2.95
C TRP A 165 2.13 -3.14 3.84
N HIS A 166 1.92 -2.97 5.14
CA HIS A 166 1.72 -4.09 6.07
C HIS A 166 0.48 -4.92 5.74
N PHE A 167 -0.59 -4.28 5.26
CA PHE A 167 -1.81 -4.98 4.84
C PHE A 167 -1.60 -5.78 3.56
N GLU A 168 -0.88 -5.22 2.59
CA GLU A 168 -0.49 -5.93 1.37
C GLU A 168 0.44 -7.12 1.69
N GLU A 169 1.40 -6.95 2.60
CA GLU A 169 2.27 -8.04 3.07
C GLU A 169 1.47 -9.15 3.77
N ALA A 170 0.50 -8.79 4.62
CA ALA A 170 -0.38 -9.74 5.28
C ALA A 170 -1.19 -10.55 4.26
N ILE A 171 -1.75 -9.90 3.24
CA ILE A 171 -2.48 -10.58 2.15
C ILE A 171 -1.55 -11.50 1.36
N ALA A 172 -0.37 -11.01 0.97
CA ALA A 172 0.62 -11.77 0.19
C ALA A 172 1.12 -13.00 0.94
N SER A 173 1.16 -12.95 2.28
CA SER A 173 1.60 -14.08 3.11
C SER A 173 0.70 -15.31 3.01
N GLY A 174 -0.55 -15.17 2.56
CA GLY A 174 -1.55 -16.25 2.56
C GLY A 174 -1.92 -16.77 3.95
N SER A 175 -1.48 -16.09 5.02
CA SER A 175 -1.74 -16.50 6.40
C SER A 175 -3.04 -15.90 6.90
N GLU A 176 -4.04 -16.75 7.15
CA GLU A 176 -5.33 -16.36 7.73
C GLU A 176 -5.14 -15.53 9.00
N PHE A 177 -4.21 -15.95 9.87
CA PHE A 177 -3.91 -15.24 11.11
C PHE A 177 -3.37 -13.82 10.86
N ARG A 178 -2.40 -13.66 9.95
CA ARG A 178 -1.84 -12.32 9.63
C ARG A 178 -2.90 -11.42 9.00
N ILE A 179 -3.77 -11.98 8.14
CA ILE A 179 -4.87 -11.24 7.52
C ILE A 179 -5.91 -10.80 8.56
N LEU A 180 -6.31 -11.68 9.48
CA LEU A 180 -7.22 -11.34 10.56
C LEU A 180 -6.62 -10.30 11.53
N ASP A 181 -5.33 -10.38 11.81
CA ASP A 181 -4.64 -9.39 12.64
C ASP A 181 -4.56 -8.03 11.97
N ALA A 182 -4.12 -7.98 10.71
CA ALA A 182 -4.11 -6.77 9.89
C ALA A 182 -5.50 -6.11 9.81
N ARG A 183 -6.55 -6.93 9.65
CA ARG A 183 -7.94 -6.44 9.62
C ARG A 183 -8.39 -5.86 10.97
N ARG A 184 -8.03 -6.48 12.10
CA ARG A 184 -8.29 -5.92 13.44
C ARG A 184 -7.59 -4.57 13.62
N ARG A 185 -6.32 -4.47 13.22
CA ARG A 185 -5.55 -3.22 13.25
C ARG A 185 -6.20 -2.12 12.41
N LEU A 186 -6.66 -2.43 11.19
CA LEU A 186 -7.42 -1.48 10.35
C LEU A 186 -8.69 -1.00 11.05
N SER A 187 -9.47 -1.91 11.62
CA SER A 187 -10.71 -1.58 12.34
C SER A 187 -10.46 -0.69 13.55
N ALA A 188 -9.43 -0.99 14.36
CA ALA A 188 -9.04 -0.19 15.52
C ALA A 188 -8.70 1.27 15.16
N ASN A 189 -8.15 1.47 13.95
CA ASN A 189 -7.75 2.75 13.41
C ASN A 189 -8.86 3.53 12.68
N GLY A 190 -10.02 2.91 12.44
CA GLY A 190 -11.10 3.51 11.63
C GLY A 190 -11.58 4.88 12.10
N ARG A 191 -11.72 5.08 13.43
CA ARG A 191 -12.13 6.38 14.00
C ARG A 191 -11.12 7.50 13.71
N TRP A 192 -9.83 7.17 13.68
CA TRP A 192 -8.75 8.13 13.43
C TRP A 192 -8.64 8.46 11.96
N LEU A 193 -8.86 7.47 11.08
CA LEU A 193 -8.98 7.69 9.64
C LEU A 193 -10.13 8.66 9.32
N ALA A 194 -11.32 8.44 9.90
CA ALA A 194 -12.48 9.31 9.71
C ALA A 194 -12.20 10.75 10.18
N ARG A 195 -11.64 10.90 11.39
CA ARG A 195 -11.26 12.22 11.90
C ARG A 195 -10.16 12.89 11.07
N GLY A 196 -9.23 12.11 10.53
CA GLY A 196 -8.22 12.59 9.58
C GLY A 196 -8.87 13.15 8.31
N THR A 197 -9.86 12.46 7.76
CA THR A 197 -10.64 12.94 6.60
C THR A 197 -11.35 14.26 6.92
N ASP A 198 -12.02 14.37 8.07
CA ASP A 198 -12.67 15.63 8.48
C ASP A 198 -11.69 16.82 8.56
N ILE A 199 -10.46 16.58 9.01
CA ILE A 199 -9.42 17.61 9.09
C ILE A 199 -9.02 18.06 7.68
N LEU A 200 -8.80 17.10 6.78
CA LEU A 200 -8.37 17.35 5.40
C LEU A 200 -9.46 18.06 4.59
N ASP A 201 -10.73 17.68 4.75
CA ASP A 201 -11.86 18.30 4.05
C ASP A 201 -11.96 19.78 4.41
N LYS A 202 -11.83 20.12 5.69
CA LYS A 202 -11.81 21.51 6.16
C LYS A 202 -10.60 22.28 5.64
N LEU A 203 -9.44 21.63 5.56
CA LEU A 203 -8.20 22.24 5.10
C LEU A 203 -8.25 22.51 3.59
N LEU A 204 -8.80 21.58 2.81
CA LEU A 204 -8.96 21.71 1.36
C LEU A 204 -10.13 22.64 0.95
N ALA A 205 -11.04 22.93 1.88
CA ALA A 205 -12.11 23.91 1.66
C ALA A 205 -11.63 25.36 1.76
N ASP A 206 -10.44 25.60 2.33
CA ASP A 206 -9.84 26.94 2.43
C ASP A 206 -9.17 27.30 1.08
N PRO A 207 -9.66 28.33 0.36
CA PRO A 207 -9.07 28.74 -0.91
C PRO A 207 -7.69 29.37 -0.78
N GLU A 208 -7.29 29.81 0.41
CA GLU A 208 -6.00 30.45 0.68
C GLU A 208 -4.95 29.47 1.24
N VAL A 209 -5.25 28.17 1.26
CA VAL A 209 -4.33 27.16 1.77
C VAL A 209 -3.04 27.11 0.93
N ASP A 210 -1.91 26.98 1.61
CA ASP A 210 -0.61 26.85 0.96
C ASP A 210 -0.55 25.64 0.01
N PHE A 211 0.10 25.82 -1.14
CA PHE A 211 0.16 24.82 -2.19
C PHE A 211 0.81 23.50 -1.73
N ASP A 212 1.86 23.57 -0.92
CA ASP A 212 2.54 22.36 -0.43
C ASP A 212 1.65 21.59 0.54
N ILE A 213 0.91 22.30 1.39
CA ILE A 213 -0.09 21.70 2.28
C ILE A 213 -1.19 21.03 1.47
N ALA A 214 -1.77 21.71 0.47
CA ALA A 214 -2.81 21.15 -0.40
C ALA A 214 -2.33 19.89 -1.14
N ARG A 215 -1.10 19.92 -1.66
CA ARG A 215 -0.48 18.80 -2.35
C ARG A 215 -0.33 17.57 -1.45
N VAL A 216 0.15 17.74 -0.21
CA VAL A 216 0.27 16.61 0.74
C VAL A 216 -1.11 16.11 1.17
N ALA A 217 -2.08 17.01 1.41
CA ALA A 217 -3.44 16.65 1.76
C ALA A 217 -4.14 15.79 0.69
N GLN A 218 -3.97 16.12 -0.60
CA GLN A 218 -4.48 15.29 -1.70
C GLN A 218 -3.83 13.90 -1.74
N ARG A 219 -2.51 13.80 -1.50
CA ARG A 219 -1.81 12.51 -1.42
C ARG A 219 -2.32 11.66 -0.25
N ILE A 220 -2.66 12.29 0.87
CA ILE A 220 -3.30 11.60 1.99
C ILE A 220 -4.68 11.05 1.58
N GLY A 221 -5.49 11.84 0.89
CA GLY A 221 -6.78 11.37 0.36
C GLY A 221 -6.64 10.14 -0.54
N LEU A 222 -5.61 10.09 -1.40
CA LEU A 222 -5.30 8.91 -2.22
C LEU A 222 -4.86 7.70 -1.38
N ALA A 223 -4.08 7.91 -0.32
CA ALA A 223 -3.67 6.84 0.59
C ALA A 223 -4.87 6.28 1.38
N GLN A 224 -5.76 7.14 1.87
CA GLN A 224 -7.04 6.75 2.47
C GLN A 224 -7.93 5.99 1.47
N SER A 225 -7.95 6.45 0.21
CA SER A 225 -8.33 5.74 -1.02
C SER A 225 -8.02 4.24 -1.04
N ARG A 226 -6.73 3.96 -0.87
CA ARG A 226 -6.17 2.59 -0.92
C ARG A 226 -6.57 1.80 0.32
N LEU A 227 -6.47 2.40 1.49
CA LEU A 227 -6.85 1.76 2.76
C LEU A 227 -8.33 1.36 2.78
N ALA A 228 -9.23 2.20 2.27
CA ALA A 228 -10.66 1.88 2.19
C ALA A 228 -10.96 0.64 1.33
N ARG A 229 -10.11 0.37 0.33
CA ARG A 229 -10.22 -0.83 -0.52
C ARG A 229 -9.61 -2.09 0.12
N ALA A 230 -8.82 -1.94 1.19
CA ALA A 230 -8.14 -3.05 1.85
C ALA A 230 -9.12 -4.05 2.48
N ASP A 231 -10.25 -3.59 3.02
CA ASP A 231 -11.21 -4.48 3.70
C ASP A 231 -11.84 -5.49 2.72
N ALA A 232 -12.15 -5.04 1.50
CA ALA A 232 -12.60 -5.94 0.42
C ALA A 232 -11.47 -6.88 -0.04
N ALA A 233 -10.22 -6.44 -0.01
CA ALA A 233 -9.06 -7.28 -0.35
C ALA A 233 -8.82 -8.37 0.71
N PHE A 234 -8.95 -8.05 2.00
CA PHE A 234 -8.92 -9.02 3.09
C PHE A 234 -10.02 -10.06 2.92
N GLN A 235 -11.26 -9.65 2.65
CA GLN A 235 -12.36 -10.61 2.47
C GLN A 235 -12.12 -11.55 1.30
N ARG A 236 -11.61 -11.05 0.17
CA ARG A 236 -11.24 -11.89 -0.98
C ARG A 236 -10.12 -12.87 -0.63
N ALA A 237 -9.10 -12.43 0.09
CA ALA A 237 -7.99 -13.27 0.51
C ALA A 237 -8.45 -14.38 1.46
N LEU A 238 -9.30 -14.05 2.45
CA LEU A 238 -9.90 -15.03 3.37
C LEU A 238 -10.78 -16.04 2.63
N ASN A 239 -11.63 -15.59 1.69
CA ASN A 239 -12.45 -16.50 0.89
C ASN A 239 -11.58 -17.46 0.04
N LYS A 240 -10.44 -16.99 -0.46
CA LYS A 240 -9.49 -17.83 -1.20
C LYS A 240 -8.86 -18.89 -0.29
N ILE A 241 -8.44 -18.50 0.91
CA ILE A 241 -7.90 -19.43 1.91
C ILE A 241 -8.96 -20.47 2.30
N GLU A 242 -10.19 -20.01 2.55
CA GLU A 242 -11.32 -20.86 2.90
C GLU A 242 -11.63 -21.90 1.81
N ALA A 243 -11.60 -21.50 0.53
CA ALA A 243 -11.81 -22.40 -0.60
C ALA A 243 -10.69 -23.44 -0.76
N GLN A 244 -9.48 -23.13 -0.29
CA GLN A 244 -8.31 -24.02 -0.31
C GLN A 244 -8.16 -24.83 1.00
N ARG A 245 -9.09 -24.67 1.94
CA ARG A 245 -8.98 -25.27 3.27
C ARG A 245 -9.19 -26.77 3.21
N VAL A 246 -8.21 -27.52 3.70
CA VAL A 246 -8.29 -28.99 3.81
C VAL A 246 -8.99 -29.35 5.11
N THR A 247 -10.07 -30.12 5.00
CA THR A 247 -10.73 -30.76 6.16
C THR A 247 -10.05 -32.10 6.45
N LEU A 248 -9.67 -32.31 7.71
CA LEU A 248 -9.02 -33.52 8.18
C LEU A 248 -10.07 -34.59 8.49
N GLY A 249 -10.40 -35.38 7.47
CA GLY A 249 -11.37 -36.47 7.58
C GLY A 249 -12.81 -35.99 7.78
N GLY A 250 -13.65 -36.84 8.37
CA GLY A 250 -15.09 -36.60 8.56
C GLY A 250 -15.46 -35.81 9.84
N SER A 251 -14.49 -35.36 10.63
CA SER A 251 -14.70 -34.67 11.92
C SER A 251 -15.04 -33.19 11.79
N GLY A 252 -14.86 -32.61 10.60
CA GLY A 252 -15.04 -31.17 10.36
C GLY A 252 -13.88 -30.30 10.86
N ILE A 253 -12.81 -30.89 11.40
CA ILE A 253 -11.61 -30.16 11.82
C ILE A 253 -10.82 -29.73 10.58
N SER A 254 -10.48 -28.45 10.49
CA SER A 254 -9.70 -27.90 9.38
C SER A 254 -8.21 -27.79 9.68
N SER A 255 -7.39 -27.62 8.64
CA SER A 255 -5.97 -27.27 8.78
C SER A 255 -5.76 -25.97 9.59
N SER A 256 -6.67 -25.00 9.48
CA SER A 256 -6.66 -23.77 10.28
C SER A 256 -6.89 -24.03 11.77
N ASP A 257 -7.80 -24.94 12.13
CA ASP A 257 -8.07 -25.31 13.52
C ASP A 257 -6.85 -25.95 14.17
N VAL A 258 -6.17 -26.84 13.44
CA VAL A 258 -4.92 -27.46 13.89
C VAL A 258 -3.82 -26.40 14.05
N ALA A 259 -3.67 -25.48 13.10
CA ALA A 259 -2.69 -24.41 13.19
C ALA A 259 -2.98 -23.42 14.34
N ALA A 260 -4.25 -23.19 14.68
CA ALA A 260 -4.66 -22.38 15.82
C ALA A 260 -4.41 -23.10 17.15
N TRP A 261 -4.66 -24.41 17.21
CA TRP A 261 -4.38 -25.24 18.38
C TRP A 261 -2.88 -25.34 18.66
N LEU A 262 -2.05 -25.62 17.65
CA LEU A 262 -0.59 -25.72 17.78
C LEU A 262 0.04 -24.44 18.37
N ARG A 263 -0.49 -23.26 18.03
CA ARG A 263 0.00 -21.97 18.57
C ARG A 263 -0.30 -21.75 20.05
N LYS A 264 -1.23 -22.49 20.65
CA LYS A 264 -1.52 -22.42 22.08
C LYS A 264 -0.60 -23.30 22.94
N LEU A 265 0.20 -24.13 22.29
CA LEU A 265 1.13 -25.04 22.96
C LEU A 265 2.46 -24.33 23.22
N ASP A 266 3.13 -24.71 24.29
CA ASP A 266 4.50 -24.26 24.55
C ASP A 266 5.52 -25.02 23.68
N ALA A 267 6.76 -24.52 23.66
CA ALA A 267 7.82 -25.12 22.84
C ALA A 267 8.09 -26.59 23.18
N ALA A 268 7.92 -27.00 24.45
CA ALA A 268 8.14 -28.37 24.89
C ALA A 268 7.06 -29.33 24.37
N ALA A 269 5.80 -28.92 24.42
CA ALA A 269 4.67 -29.67 23.87
C ALA A 269 4.76 -29.78 22.34
N ILE A 270 5.14 -28.71 21.65
CA ILE A 270 5.38 -28.74 20.21
C ILE A 270 6.54 -29.69 19.88
N GLY A 271 7.65 -29.61 20.62
CA GLY A 271 8.79 -30.50 20.43
C GLY A 271 8.42 -31.98 20.63
N THR A 272 7.54 -32.27 21.59
CA THR A 272 7.02 -33.62 21.82
C THR A 272 6.17 -34.12 20.66
N LEU A 273 5.30 -33.28 20.10
CA LEU A 273 4.49 -33.62 18.92
C LEU A 273 5.35 -33.87 17.67
N ALA A 274 6.50 -33.18 17.58
CA ALA A 274 7.41 -33.29 16.43
C ALA A 274 8.42 -34.45 16.54
N ALA A 275 8.52 -35.12 17.69
CA ALA A 275 9.59 -36.07 18.01
C ALA A 275 9.76 -37.21 16.98
N ASP A 276 8.64 -37.75 16.48
CA ASP A 276 8.62 -38.81 15.47
C ASP A 276 8.15 -38.33 14.08
N ALA A 277 7.85 -37.03 13.95
CA ALA A 277 7.36 -36.43 12.71
C ALA A 277 8.50 -35.88 11.83
N LEU A 278 9.70 -35.74 12.40
CA LEU A 278 10.88 -35.21 11.73
C LEU A 278 11.85 -36.35 11.38
N ALA A 279 12.02 -36.62 10.09
CA ALA A 279 13.07 -37.52 9.62
C ALA A 279 14.42 -36.79 9.62
N MET A 280 15.46 -37.45 10.15
CA MET A 280 16.83 -36.91 10.19
C MET A 280 17.47 -36.78 8.79
N VAL A 281 16.84 -37.39 7.79
CA VAL A 281 17.19 -37.29 6.36
C VAL A 281 15.93 -36.81 5.65
N PRO A 282 16.00 -35.76 4.81
CA PRO A 282 14.85 -35.37 4.00
C PRO A 282 14.49 -36.55 3.11
N ASP A 283 13.28 -37.09 3.28
CA ASP A 283 12.74 -38.05 2.33
C ASP A 283 12.58 -37.30 1.00
N LEU A 284 13.28 -37.74 -0.05
CA LEU A 284 13.26 -37.12 -1.37
C LEU A 284 11.91 -37.06 -2.11
N PRO A 285 10.80 -37.76 -1.74
CA PRO A 285 9.57 -37.68 -2.53
C PRO A 285 8.80 -36.37 -2.34
N LEU A 286 9.21 -35.45 -1.45
CA LEU A 286 8.41 -34.29 -1.07
C LEU A 286 8.97 -32.93 -1.54
N LEU A 287 9.53 -32.84 -2.75
CA LEU A 287 9.85 -31.52 -3.33
C LEU A 287 8.74 -30.94 -4.21
N ALA A 288 7.75 -31.73 -4.60
CA ALA A 288 6.42 -31.36 -5.09
C ALA A 288 5.80 -32.61 -5.74
N GLY A 289 4.48 -32.78 -5.66
CA GLY A 289 3.82 -33.73 -6.54
C GLY A 289 4.05 -33.34 -8.01
N GLY A 290 3.86 -34.29 -8.92
CA GLY A 290 4.11 -34.04 -10.35
C GLY A 290 3.31 -32.86 -10.90
N HIS A 291 2.18 -32.51 -10.29
CA HIS A 291 1.34 -31.39 -10.70
C HIS A 291 1.87 -30.03 -10.21
N GLU A 292 2.38 -29.93 -8.98
CA GLU A 292 2.97 -28.67 -8.50
C GLU A 292 4.31 -28.37 -9.18
N LEU A 293 5.07 -29.41 -9.55
CA LEU A 293 6.24 -29.27 -10.44
C LEU A 293 5.84 -28.80 -11.83
N LEU A 294 4.73 -29.32 -12.38
CA LEU A 294 4.22 -28.94 -13.68
C LEU A 294 3.75 -27.47 -13.69
N ASP A 295 2.95 -27.05 -12.70
CA ASP A 295 2.47 -25.65 -12.58
C ASP A 295 3.64 -24.66 -12.46
N ARG A 296 4.66 -25.00 -11.66
CA ARG A 296 5.87 -24.17 -11.50
C ARG A 296 6.72 -24.15 -12.77
N ALA A 297 6.82 -25.29 -13.47
CA ALA A 297 7.52 -25.37 -14.74
C ALA A 297 6.81 -24.57 -15.84
N GLU A 298 5.48 -24.66 -15.94
CA GLU A 298 4.67 -23.89 -16.89
C GLU A 298 4.82 -22.39 -16.68
N THR A 299 4.76 -21.93 -15.42
CA THR A 299 4.96 -20.52 -15.07
C THR A 299 6.37 -20.05 -15.47
N ALA A 300 7.40 -20.82 -15.12
CA ALA A 300 8.79 -20.48 -15.46
C ALA A 300 9.05 -20.49 -16.97
N LEU A 301 8.41 -21.40 -17.72
CA LEU A 301 8.49 -21.48 -19.18
C LEU A 301 7.77 -20.30 -19.84
N GLY A 302 6.61 -19.90 -19.30
CA GLY A 302 5.86 -18.71 -19.73
C GLY A 302 6.69 -17.43 -19.57
N ASP A 303 7.31 -17.25 -18.41
CA ASP A 303 8.18 -16.09 -18.14
C ASP A 303 9.44 -16.07 -19.01
N ALA A 304 10.01 -17.24 -19.33
CA ALA A 304 11.13 -17.35 -20.25
C ALA A 304 10.72 -17.02 -21.68
N ARG A 305 9.52 -17.44 -22.10
CA ARG A 305 8.95 -17.13 -23.42
C ARG A 305 8.65 -15.64 -23.56
N LEU A 306 8.07 -15.01 -22.54
CA LEU A 306 7.86 -13.55 -22.48
C LEU A 306 9.17 -12.76 -22.53
N ARG A 307 10.23 -13.24 -21.86
CA ARG A 307 11.57 -12.64 -21.95
C ARG A 307 12.21 -12.80 -23.33
N ALA A 308 12.01 -13.94 -23.99
CA ALA A 308 12.46 -14.16 -25.36
C ALA A 308 11.66 -13.35 -26.39
N GLU A 309 10.35 -13.15 -26.16
CA GLU A 309 9.51 -12.24 -26.97
C GLU A 309 9.88 -10.76 -26.75
N ALA A 310 10.40 -10.39 -25.57
CA ALA A 310 10.91 -9.06 -25.27
C ALA A 310 12.33 -8.80 -25.84
N ASP A 311 13.08 -9.86 -26.19
CA ASP A 311 14.34 -9.76 -26.91
C ASP A 311 14.06 -9.56 -28.40
N ALA A 312 13.84 -8.30 -28.78
CA ALA A 312 13.61 -7.88 -30.17
C ALA A 312 14.89 -7.84 -31.02
N ALA A 313 15.97 -8.50 -30.58
CA ALA A 313 17.18 -8.61 -31.36
C ALA A 313 16.91 -9.47 -32.60
N LEU A 314 17.01 -8.85 -33.78
CA LEU A 314 16.97 -9.58 -35.03
C LEU A 314 18.15 -10.57 -35.06
N PRO A 315 17.92 -11.85 -35.39
CA PRO A 315 19.03 -12.79 -35.59
C PRO A 315 19.95 -12.27 -36.70
N PRO A 316 21.25 -12.63 -36.68
CA PRO A 316 22.18 -12.22 -37.73
C PRO A 316 21.65 -12.63 -39.10
N PRO A 317 21.87 -11.80 -40.14
CA PRO A 317 21.31 -12.05 -41.47
C PRO A 317 21.81 -13.39 -42.00
N ASP A 318 20.88 -14.32 -42.20
CA ASP A 318 21.11 -15.59 -42.88
C ASP A 318 20.57 -15.50 -44.31
N THR A 319 21.25 -16.14 -45.25
CA THR A 319 20.79 -16.23 -46.63
C THR A 319 19.60 -17.18 -46.70
N ALA A 320 18.40 -16.61 -46.62
CA ALA A 320 17.16 -17.36 -46.80
C ALA A 320 17.14 -18.06 -48.17
N PRO A 321 16.67 -19.32 -48.26
CA PRO A 321 16.41 -19.96 -49.54
C PRO A 321 15.43 -19.11 -50.36
N ALA A 322 15.72 -18.91 -51.65
CA ALA A 322 14.98 -17.98 -52.52
C ALA A 322 13.51 -18.34 -52.80
N ASP A 323 13.03 -19.50 -52.32
CA ASP A 323 11.68 -20.02 -52.61
C ASP A 323 10.88 -20.36 -51.35
N ALA A 324 10.97 -19.52 -50.30
CA ALA A 324 9.90 -19.49 -49.33
C ALA A 324 8.72 -18.74 -49.96
N VAL A 325 7.85 -19.47 -50.66
CA VAL A 325 6.52 -18.96 -51.03
C VAL A 325 5.87 -18.52 -49.73
N LEU A 326 5.78 -17.19 -49.52
CA LEU A 326 4.97 -16.61 -48.45
C LEU A 326 3.61 -17.30 -48.53
N GLN A 327 3.24 -18.05 -47.49
CA GLN A 327 1.90 -18.61 -47.40
C GLN A 327 0.95 -17.42 -47.46
N THR A 328 0.36 -17.23 -48.64
CA THR A 328 -0.61 -16.18 -48.86
C THR A 328 -1.81 -16.56 -48.01
N GLU A 329 -2.16 -15.71 -47.07
CA GLU A 329 -3.30 -15.92 -46.19
C GLU A 329 -4.54 -16.23 -47.04
N ASP A 330 -5.16 -17.39 -46.83
CA ASP A 330 -6.35 -17.79 -47.59
C ASP A 330 -7.58 -17.02 -47.09
N LEU A 331 -7.84 -15.89 -47.74
CA LEU A 331 -8.95 -15.00 -47.43
C LEU A 331 -10.27 -15.41 -48.11
N ALA A 332 -10.38 -16.61 -48.69
CA ALA A 332 -11.58 -17.04 -49.40
C ALA A 332 -12.83 -17.03 -48.50
N LEU A 333 -12.70 -17.45 -47.23
CA LEU A 333 -13.80 -17.46 -46.27
C LEU A 333 -14.29 -16.05 -45.92
N LEU A 334 -13.37 -15.11 -45.73
CA LEU A 334 -13.68 -13.69 -45.51
C LEU A 334 -14.40 -13.12 -46.74
N GLN A 335 -13.84 -13.30 -47.93
CA GLN A 335 -14.42 -12.78 -49.18
C GLN A 335 -15.81 -13.34 -49.45
N HIS A 336 -16.02 -14.64 -49.23
CA HIS A 336 -17.33 -15.27 -49.35
C HIS A 336 -18.33 -14.70 -48.35
N PHE A 337 -17.91 -14.49 -47.10
CA PHE A 337 -18.77 -13.89 -46.09
C PHE A 337 -19.12 -12.43 -46.40
N THR A 338 -18.14 -11.63 -46.83
CA THR A 338 -18.33 -10.26 -47.30
C THR A 338 -19.39 -10.20 -48.40
N HIS A 339 -19.30 -11.07 -49.42
CA HIS A 339 -20.29 -11.10 -50.51
C HIS A 339 -21.70 -11.44 -50.02
N ARG A 340 -21.81 -12.42 -49.11
CA ARG A 340 -23.10 -12.82 -48.52
C ARG A 340 -23.73 -11.68 -47.70
N LEU A 341 -22.92 -10.92 -46.97
CA LEU A 341 -23.38 -9.76 -46.20
C LEU A 341 -23.76 -8.56 -47.09
N GLN A 342 -23.07 -8.34 -48.21
CA GLN A 342 -23.44 -7.31 -49.20
C GLN A 342 -24.81 -7.57 -49.83
N ALA A 343 -25.15 -8.85 -50.02
CA ALA A 343 -26.42 -9.27 -50.61
C ALA A 343 -27.57 -9.37 -49.59
N LEU A 344 -27.37 -8.91 -48.35
CA LEU A 344 -28.37 -9.04 -47.29
C LEU A 344 -29.59 -8.14 -47.59
N PRO A 345 -30.79 -8.70 -47.83
CA PRO A 345 -31.93 -7.92 -48.34
C PRO A 345 -32.69 -7.15 -47.25
N ALA A 346 -32.58 -7.58 -46.00
CA ALA A 346 -33.28 -7.04 -44.84
C ALA A 346 -32.56 -7.47 -43.56
N ALA A 347 -32.96 -6.90 -42.41
CA ALA A 347 -32.45 -7.31 -41.11
C ALA A 347 -32.64 -8.82 -40.88
N ARG A 348 -31.59 -9.49 -40.42
CA ARG A 348 -31.60 -10.92 -40.08
C ARG A 348 -31.01 -11.18 -38.71
N PRO A 349 -31.52 -12.19 -37.98
CA PRO A 349 -30.99 -12.54 -36.67
C PRO A 349 -29.57 -13.12 -36.80
N LEU A 350 -28.74 -12.92 -35.76
CA LEU A 350 -27.34 -13.34 -35.78
C LEU A 350 -27.13 -14.82 -36.11
N HIS A 351 -27.97 -15.70 -35.54
CA HIS A 351 -27.87 -17.15 -35.76
C HIS A 351 -28.01 -17.53 -37.23
N ASP A 352 -28.91 -16.88 -37.97
CA ASP A 352 -29.09 -17.12 -39.41
C ASP A 352 -27.92 -16.60 -40.25
N VAL A 353 -27.29 -15.51 -39.81
CA VAL A 353 -26.22 -14.84 -40.56
C VAL A 353 -24.91 -15.62 -40.48
N VAL A 354 -24.61 -16.23 -39.32
CA VAL A 354 -23.36 -16.98 -39.11
C VAL A 354 -23.47 -18.46 -39.48
N ALA A 355 -24.68 -18.98 -39.70
CA ALA A 355 -24.95 -20.40 -39.99
C ALA A 355 -24.15 -20.99 -41.17
N GLY A 356 -23.92 -22.30 -41.10
CA GLY A 356 -23.28 -23.14 -42.10
C GLY A 356 -21.81 -23.43 -41.84
N GLY A 357 -21.43 -24.71 -41.91
CA GLY A 357 -20.02 -25.15 -41.87
C GLY A 357 -19.49 -25.50 -40.47
N GLY A 358 -20.38 -25.73 -39.50
CA GLY A 358 -20.01 -26.14 -38.14
C GLY A 358 -19.53 -24.99 -37.25
N PHE A 359 -19.20 -25.32 -36.00
CA PHE A 359 -18.91 -24.34 -34.95
C PHE A 359 -17.77 -23.39 -35.33
N ALA A 360 -16.66 -23.93 -35.84
CA ALA A 360 -15.48 -23.13 -36.16
C ALA A 360 -15.74 -22.02 -37.20
N HIS A 361 -16.48 -22.32 -38.27
CA HIS A 361 -16.81 -21.34 -39.30
C HIS A 361 -17.83 -20.30 -38.82
N ALA A 362 -18.78 -20.71 -37.98
CA ALA A 362 -19.75 -19.79 -37.38
C ALA A 362 -19.08 -18.85 -36.35
N SER A 363 -18.20 -19.37 -35.49
CA SER A 363 -17.41 -18.58 -34.54
C SER A 363 -16.53 -17.56 -35.26
N TYR A 364 -15.88 -17.97 -36.36
CA TYR A 364 -15.07 -17.06 -37.19
C TYR A 364 -15.91 -15.91 -37.76
N ARG A 365 -17.10 -16.20 -38.31
CA ARG A 365 -18.01 -15.15 -38.82
C ARG A 365 -18.54 -14.26 -37.70
N LEU A 366 -18.81 -14.82 -36.52
CA LEU A 366 -19.24 -14.05 -35.35
C LEU A 366 -18.14 -13.08 -34.89
N SER A 367 -16.87 -13.51 -34.86
CA SER A 367 -15.75 -12.62 -34.54
C SER A 367 -15.59 -11.50 -35.56
N LEU A 368 -15.86 -11.77 -36.85
CA LEU A 368 -15.85 -10.76 -37.89
C LEU A 368 -17.01 -9.75 -37.74
N LEU A 369 -18.20 -10.20 -37.33
CA LEU A 369 -19.33 -9.31 -37.03
C LEU A 369 -19.09 -8.46 -35.78
N ALA A 370 -18.42 -9.00 -34.75
CA ALA A 370 -18.00 -8.24 -33.59
C ALA A 370 -17.01 -7.12 -33.98
N LEU A 371 -16.05 -7.44 -34.86
CA LEU A 371 -15.12 -6.45 -35.42
C LEU A 371 -15.85 -5.32 -36.18
N LEU A 372 -16.93 -5.63 -36.91
CA LEU A 372 -17.76 -4.62 -37.56
C LEU A 372 -18.58 -3.77 -36.59
N ALA A 373 -19.03 -4.33 -35.46
CA ALA A 373 -19.79 -3.61 -34.45
C ALA A 373 -18.93 -2.60 -33.66
N ASP A 374 -17.67 -2.96 -33.38
CA ASP A 374 -16.74 -2.14 -32.59
C ASP A 374 -15.98 -1.09 -33.45
N GLY A 375 -16.07 -1.18 -34.78
CA GLY A 375 -15.27 -0.38 -35.70
C GLY A 375 -15.76 1.06 -35.89
N GLU A 376 -15.48 1.96 -34.94
CA GLU A 376 -15.44 3.40 -35.23
C GLU A 376 -14.13 3.74 -35.98
N SER A 377 -14.25 4.01 -37.28
CA SER A 377 -13.18 4.59 -38.13
C SER A 377 -11.92 3.73 -38.34
N ALA A 378 -11.98 2.76 -39.25
CA ALA A 378 -10.78 2.07 -39.74
C ALA A 378 -10.04 2.90 -40.82
N SER A 379 -8.72 3.06 -40.64
CA SER A 379 -7.77 3.65 -41.61
C SER A 379 -7.79 2.90 -42.96
N PRO A 380 -7.36 3.51 -44.10
CA PRO A 380 -7.51 2.93 -45.42
C PRO A 380 -6.53 1.77 -45.62
N VAL A 381 -6.94 0.56 -45.22
CA VAL A 381 -6.27 -0.67 -45.61
C VAL A 381 -6.83 -1.10 -46.96
N ASP A 382 -5.98 -1.17 -47.97
CA ASP A 382 -6.32 -1.76 -49.26
C ASP A 382 -6.36 -3.30 -49.14
N GLY A 383 -7.37 -3.93 -49.73
CA GLY A 383 -7.54 -5.38 -49.73
C GLY A 383 -8.87 -5.90 -49.13
N PRO A 384 -9.06 -7.23 -49.06
CA PRO A 384 -10.32 -7.87 -48.68
C PRO A 384 -10.84 -7.49 -47.28
N ILE A 385 -9.94 -7.28 -46.32
CA ILE A 385 -10.28 -6.87 -44.94
C ILE A 385 -10.83 -5.43 -44.94
N GLY A 386 -10.20 -4.52 -45.68
CA GLY A 386 -10.70 -3.15 -45.81
C GLY A 386 -12.05 -3.09 -46.52
N ALA A 387 -12.29 -3.95 -47.52
CA ALA A 387 -13.59 -4.08 -48.17
C ALA A 387 -14.69 -4.58 -47.21
N PHE A 388 -14.36 -5.51 -46.31
CA PHE A 388 -15.25 -5.99 -45.27
C PHE A 388 -15.59 -4.90 -44.24
N MET A 389 -14.60 -4.16 -43.73
CA MET A 389 -14.81 -3.09 -42.74
C MET A 389 -15.65 -1.91 -43.25
N ARG A 390 -15.77 -1.74 -44.58
CA ARG A 390 -16.59 -0.69 -45.21
C ARG A 390 -18.03 -1.11 -45.50
N LEU A 391 -18.45 -2.32 -45.10
CA LEU A 391 -19.80 -2.78 -45.33
C LEU A 391 -20.82 -1.85 -44.64
N PRO A 392 -21.86 -1.37 -45.35
CA PRO A 392 -22.87 -0.48 -44.80
C PRO A 392 -23.88 -1.30 -43.98
N LEU A 393 -23.44 -1.87 -42.86
CA LEU A 393 -24.24 -2.71 -41.98
C LEU A 393 -24.28 -2.10 -40.58
N ASP A 394 -25.33 -2.40 -39.86
CA ASP A 394 -25.48 -2.15 -38.44
C ASP A 394 -25.61 -3.51 -37.75
N VAL A 395 -24.68 -3.81 -36.83
CA VAL A 395 -24.60 -5.10 -36.14
C VAL A 395 -24.94 -4.84 -34.67
N ARG A 396 -25.97 -5.52 -34.16
CA ARG A 396 -26.42 -5.36 -32.78
C ARG A 396 -26.37 -6.69 -32.06
N PHE A 397 -25.64 -6.72 -30.95
CA PHE A 397 -25.63 -7.83 -30.02
C PHE A 397 -26.56 -7.55 -28.86
N GLY A 398 -27.28 -8.58 -28.43
CA GLY A 398 -28.11 -8.58 -27.24
C GLY A 398 -27.57 -9.52 -26.17
N ASP A 399 -28.07 -9.33 -24.95
CA ASP A 399 -27.57 -10.02 -23.75
C ASP A 399 -28.25 -11.37 -23.48
N GLY A 400 -29.30 -11.72 -24.24
CA GLY A 400 -30.01 -13.00 -24.13
C GLY A 400 -29.42 -14.08 -25.02
N LEU A 401 -29.54 -15.36 -24.64
CA LEU A 401 -29.18 -16.49 -25.50
C LEU A 401 -30.42 -17.05 -26.21
N VAL A 402 -30.26 -17.37 -27.49
CA VAL A 402 -31.27 -18.05 -28.32
C VAL A 402 -30.80 -19.48 -28.60
N PRO A 403 -31.62 -20.51 -28.34
CA PRO A 403 -31.29 -21.88 -28.73
C PRO A 403 -31.30 -22.01 -30.26
N VAL A 404 -30.24 -22.60 -30.82
CA VAL A 404 -30.08 -22.81 -32.27
C VAL A 404 -30.25 -24.29 -32.60
N GLY A 405 -29.44 -25.15 -31.98
CA GLY A 405 -29.58 -26.61 -32.12
C GLY A 405 -29.14 -27.17 -33.48
N GLU A 406 -28.37 -26.40 -34.25
CA GLU A 406 -27.91 -26.73 -35.61
C GLU A 406 -26.41 -26.41 -35.76
N ASP A 407 -25.72 -27.01 -36.74
CA ASP A 407 -24.31 -26.74 -37.07
C ASP A 407 -23.33 -26.76 -35.88
N GLU A 408 -23.50 -27.70 -34.95
CA GLU A 408 -22.69 -27.83 -33.70
C GLU A 408 -22.86 -26.65 -32.71
N ILE A 409 -23.88 -25.82 -32.88
CA ILE A 409 -24.16 -24.65 -32.04
C ILE A 409 -25.42 -24.90 -31.21
N ALA A 410 -25.26 -25.04 -29.89
CA ALA A 410 -26.39 -25.23 -28.98
C ALA A 410 -27.20 -23.95 -28.77
N ALA A 411 -26.51 -22.81 -28.56
CA ALA A 411 -27.12 -21.50 -28.38
C ALA A 411 -26.15 -20.38 -28.77
N ILE A 412 -26.68 -19.21 -29.10
CA ILE A 412 -25.91 -18.00 -29.45
C ILE A 412 -26.59 -16.76 -28.90
N ASN A 413 -25.83 -15.69 -28.66
CA ASN A 413 -26.38 -14.39 -28.30
C ASN A 413 -27.46 -13.95 -29.30
N ALA A 414 -28.56 -13.43 -28.76
CA ALA A 414 -29.58 -12.71 -29.50
C ALA A 414 -28.94 -11.49 -30.17
N GLY A 415 -29.49 -11.09 -31.31
CA GLY A 415 -29.02 -9.92 -32.04
C GLY A 415 -29.41 -9.97 -33.50
N GLU A 416 -29.07 -8.91 -34.22
CA GLU A 416 -29.44 -8.73 -35.62
C GLU A 416 -28.31 -8.06 -36.41
N VAL A 417 -28.26 -8.37 -37.71
CA VAL A 417 -27.47 -7.65 -38.71
C VAL A 417 -28.44 -7.01 -39.67
N ALA A 418 -28.37 -5.68 -39.81
CA ALA A 418 -29.26 -4.90 -40.66
C ALA A 418 -28.48 -4.07 -41.69
N PRO A 419 -28.96 -3.95 -42.94
CA PRO A 419 -28.42 -2.97 -43.88
C PRO A 419 -28.62 -1.55 -43.34
N ARG A 420 -27.56 -0.74 -43.33
CA ARG A 420 -27.63 0.68 -42.99
C ARG A 420 -28.28 1.42 -44.16
N PRO A 421 -29.33 2.23 -43.93
CA PRO A 421 -29.92 3.03 -45.02
C PRO A 421 -28.85 3.99 -45.56
N PRO A 422 -28.80 4.23 -46.89
CA PRO A 422 -27.93 5.27 -47.43
C PRO A 422 -28.35 6.61 -46.81
N PHE A 423 -27.38 7.39 -46.35
CA PHE A 423 -27.63 8.77 -45.90
C PHE A 423 -28.41 9.51 -47.00
N PRO A 424 -29.50 10.25 -46.68
CA PRO A 424 -30.06 11.19 -47.64
C PRO A 424 -28.98 12.22 -47.98
N ALA A 425 -28.80 12.46 -49.28
CA ALA A 425 -27.84 13.44 -49.81
C ALA A 425 -28.17 14.88 -49.41
#